data_AF-A0A939ITT7-F1
#
_entry.id   AF-A0A939ITT7-F1
#
_cell.length_a   1.000
_cell.length_b   1.000
_cell.length_c   1.000
_cell.angle_alpha   90.00
_cell.angle_beta   90.00
_cell.angle_gamma   90.00
#
_symmetry.space_group_name_H-M   'P 1'
#
loop_
_entity.id
_entity.type
_entity.pdbx_description
1 polymer ?
#
loop_
_entity_poly.entity_id
_entity_poly.type
_entity_poly.pdbx_seq_one_letter_code
_entity_poly.pdbx_strand_id
1 'polypeptide(L)' 'MSLMQKTKLDPNKRSIWQKIHIDLPLLLGLLTLMGVGLFVIYSAGGQDWDLIKRQLIRLTLALGVMFVVAQIPPLAYR' A
#
# COMPACT_ATOMS: atom_id res chain seq x y z
N MET A 1 42.91 -34.84 -3.73
CA MET A 1 42.57 -34.18 -5.02
C MET A 1 41.09 -33.80 -5.00
N SER A 2 40.73 -32.75 -4.26
CA SER A 2 39.35 -32.29 -4.05
C SER A 2 39.18 -30.94 -4.74
N LEU A 3 38.88 -30.96 -6.04
CA LEU A 3 38.62 -29.74 -6.81
C LEU A 3 37.53 -30.01 -7.84
N MET A 4 36.26 -29.98 -7.41
CA MET A 4 35.17 -29.38 -8.19
C MET A 4 33.89 -29.34 -7.35
N GLN A 5 33.93 -28.55 -6.27
CA GLN A 5 32.72 -28.03 -5.64
C GLN A 5 32.05 -27.05 -6.62
N LYS A 6 31.33 -27.65 -7.57
CA LYS A 6 30.21 -27.04 -8.28
C LYS A 6 29.22 -26.51 -7.24
N THR A 7 29.22 -25.20 -7.02
CA THR A 7 28.07 -24.40 -6.57
C THR A 7 28.54 -22.95 -6.57
N LYS A 8 28.59 -22.27 -7.72
CA LYS A 8 27.48 -21.41 -8.16
C LYS A 8 26.56 -21.12 -6.98
N LEU A 9 26.65 -19.93 -6.38
CA LEU A 9 25.55 -19.20 -5.71
C LEU A 9 26.09 -17.88 -5.13
N ASP A 10 26.62 -17.02 -6.01
CA ASP A 10 26.55 -15.57 -5.78
C ASP A 10 25.10 -15.11 -5.85
N PRO A 11 24.73 -13.97 -5.26
CA PRO A 11 24.81 -13.58 -3.87
C PRO A 11 23.40 -13.64 -3.27
N ASN A 12 23.32 -13.82 -1.95
CA ASN A 12 22.12 -13.57 -1.16
C ASN A 12 21.81 -12.05 -1.17
N LYS A 13 21.42 -11.50 -2.31
CA LYS A 13 20.69 -10.24 -2.39
C LYS A 13 19.30 -10.57 -1.84
N ARG A 14 19.16 -10.50 -0.52
CA ARG A 14 17.84 -10.36 0.12
C ARG A 14 17.23 -9.11 -0.48
N SER A 15 16.48 -9.35 -1.54
CA SER A 15 15.96 -8.33 -2.40
C SER A 15 15.12 -7.44 -1.51
N ILE A 16 15.39 -6.14 -1.51
CA ILE A 16 14.50 -5.12 -0.94
C ILE A 16 13.06 -5.33 -1.45
N TRP A 17 12.91 -5.97 -2.62
CA TRP A 17 11.66 -6.48 -3.19
C TRP A 17 10.95 -7.60 -2.39
N GLN A 18 11.64 -8.35 -1.52
CA GLN A 18 11.01 -9.30 -0.58
C GLN A 18 10.58 -8.63 0.73
N LYS A 19 11.18 -7.50 1.08
CA LYS A 19 10.89 -6.77 2.33
C LYS A 19 9.71 -5.81 2.20
N ILE A 20 9.41 -5.36 0.99
CA ILE A 20 8.29 -4.47 0.70
C ILE A 20 7.07 -5.34 0.38
N HIS A 21 6.44 -5.89 1.42
CA HIS A 21 5.04 -6.35 1.36
C HIS A 21 4.12 -5.15 1.60
N ILE A 22 4.31 -4.07 0.83
CA ILE A 22 3.20 -3.14 0.68
C ILE A 22 2.26 -3.87 -0.27
N ASP A 23 1.08 -4.23 0.21
CA ASP A 23 0.03 -4.87 -0.58
C ASP A 23 -0.48 -3.89 -1.65
N LEU A 24 0.37 -3.57 -2.64
CA LEU A 24 0.08 -2.72 -3.79
C LEU A 24 -1.25 -3.10 -4.46
N PRO A 25 -1.59 -4.39 -4.63
CA PRO A 25 -2.91 -4.79 -5.13
C PRO A 25 -4.06 -4.32 -4.24
N LEU A 26 -3.93 -4.44 -2.91
CA LEU A 26 -4.95 -3.99 -1.96
C LEU A 26 -5.04 -2.47 -1.93
N LEU A 27 -3.90 -1.78 -1.99
CA LEU A 27 -3.86 -0.31 -2.04
C LEU A 27 -4.51 0.22 -3.33
N LEU A 28 -4.27 -0.42 -4.47
CA LEU A 28 -4.94 -0.07 -5.73
C LEU A 28 -6.45 -0.36 -5.67
N GLY A 29 -6.86 -1.49 -5.11
CA GLY A 29 -8.27 -1.81 -4.90
C GLY A 29 -8.97 -0.79 -3.99
N LEU A 30 -8.31 -0.40 -2.91
CA LEU A 30 -8.79 0.62 -1.97
C LEU A 30 -8.92 1.99 -2.66
N LEU A 31 -7.90 2.43 -3.41
CA LEU A 31 -7.96 3.69 -4.16
C LEU A 31 -9.09 3.69 -5.19
N THR A 32 -9.30 2.56 -5.87
CA THR A 32 -10.41 2.41 -6.83
C THR A 32 -11.77 2.56 -6.13
N LEU A 33 -11.97 1.87 -5.01
CA LEU A 33 -13.18 2.00 -4.18
C LEU A 33 -13.41 3.43 -3.71
N MET A 34 -12.35 4.10 -3.25
CA MET A 34 -12.40 5.49 -2.81
C MET A 34 -12.77 6.45 -3.94
N GLY A 35 -12.21 6.25 -5.13
CA GLY A 35 -12.52 7.03 -6.32
C GLY A 35 -13.96 6.87 -6.77
N VAL A 36 -14.48 5.63 -6.79
CA VAL A 36 -15.89 5.37 -7.08
C VAL A 36 -16.79 6.00 -6.01
N GLY A 37 -16.44 5.89 -4.73
CA GLY A 37 -17.20 6.51 -3.65
C GLY A 37 -17.27 8.05 -3.75
N LEU A 38 -16.15 8.68 -4.12
CA LEU A 38 -16.12 10.12 -4.41
C LEU A 38 -17.00 10.49 -5.61
N PHE A 39 -16.97 9.68 -6.68
CA PHE A 39 -17.81 9.89 -7.86
C PHE A 39 -19.31 9.78 -7.54
N VAL A 40 -19.69 8.78 -6.72
CA VAL A 40 -21.08 8.61 -6.26
C VAL A 40 -21.53 9.80 -5.41
N ILE A 41 -20.70 10.25 -4.46
CA ILE A 41 -21.02 11.42 -3.62
C ILE A 41 -21.08 12.70 -4.45
N TYR A 42 -20.20 12.87 -5.43
CA TYR A 42 -20.24 13.99 -6.36
C TYR A 42 -21.55 14.03 -7.16
N SER A 43 -21.99 12.86 -7.63
CA SER A 43 -23.24 12.70 -8.37
C SER A 43 -24.47 12.93 -7.48
N ALA A 44 -24.49 12.38 -6.27
CA ALA A 44 -25.62 12.49 -5.35
C ALA A 44 -25.72 13.84 -4.63
N GLY A 45 -24.57 14.49 -4.38
CA GLY A 45 -24.48 15.76 -3.66
C GLY A 45 -24.69 17.00 -4.52
N GLY A 46 -25.15 16.87 -5.77
CA GLY A 46 -25.54 18.02 -6.58
C GLY A 46 -24.45 19.08 -6.80
N GLN A 47 -23.17 18.66 -6.86
CA GLN A 47 -22.01 19.56 -6.96
C GLN A 47 -21.64 20.31 -5.67
N ASP A 48 -22.08 19.83 -4.51
CA ASP A 48 -21.67 20.33 -3.19
C ASP A 48 -20.18 20.07 -2.92
N TRP A 49 -19.35 21.03 -3.30
CA TRP A 49 -17.90 21.01 -3.09
C TRP A 49 -17.50 20.83 -1.62
N ASP A 50 -18.37 21.24 -0.68
CA ASP A 50 -18.13 21.06 0.75
C ASP A 50 -18.24 19.59 1.19
N LEU A 51 -19.14 18.81 0.59
CA LEU A 51 -19.25 17.37 0.87
C LEU A 51 -18.01 16.63 0.36
N ILE A 52 -17.54 16.97 -0.83
CA ILE A 52 -16.34 16.39 -1.42
C ILE A 52 -15.10 16.72 -0.59
N LYS A 53 -14.95 17.98 -0.15
CA LYS A 53 -13.82 18.40 0.70
C LYS A 53 -13.78 17.60 2.01
N ARG A 54 -14.93 17.45 2.68
CA ARG A 54 -15.03 16.64 3.91
C ARG A 54 -14.67 15.18 3.65
N GLN A 55 -15.15 14.62 2.53
CA GLN A 55 -14.81 13.26 2.14
C GLN A 55 -13.31 13.10 1.85
N LEU A 56 -12.69 14.05 1.14
CA LEU A 56 -11.26 14.04 0.85
C LEU A 56 -10.43 14.10 2.13
N ILE A 57 -10.75 14.99 3.06
CA ILE A 57 -10.05 15.08 4.34
C ILE A 57 -10.13 13.74 5.09
N ARG A 58 -11.31 13.12 5.13
CA ARG A 58 -11.49 11.81 5.77
C ARG A 58 -10.65 10.72 5.09
N LEU A 59 -10.64 10.69 3.77
CA LEU A 59 -9.88 9.72 2.97
C LEU A 59 -8.37 9.89 3.12
N THR A 60 -7.87 11.13 3.09
CA THR A 60 -6.45 11.44 3.28
C THR A 60 -5.99 11.10 4.69
N LEU A 61 -6.81 11.42 5.72
CA LEU A 61 -6.52 11.04 7.10
C LEU A 61 -6.48 9.52 7.26
N ALA A 62 -7.47 8.79 6.73
CA ALA A 62 -7.52 7.33 6.80
C ALA A 62 -6.32 6.68 6.11
N LEU A 63 -5.96 7.14 4.90
CA LEU A 63 -4.77 6.66 4.18
C LEU A 63 -3.48 7.00 4.93
N GLY A 64 -3.38 8.19 5.51
CA GLY A 64 -2.22 8.60 6.31
C GLY A 64 -2.02 7.70 7.52
N VAL A 65 -3.09 7.43 8.28
CA VAL A 65 -3.07 6.49 9.42
C VAL A 65 -2.68 5.09 8.96
N MET A 66 -3.30 4.59 7.87
CA MET A 66 -2.96 3.30 7.29
C MET A 66 -1.48 3.23 6.90
N PHE A 67 -0.92 4.27 6.29
CA PHE A 67 0.50 4.33 5.92
C PHE A 67 1.42 4.31 7.14
N VAL A 68 1.10 5.08 8.19
CA VAL A 68 1.87 5.11 9.44
C VAL A 68 1.86 3.73 10.10
N VAL A 69 0.69 3.09 10.16
CA VAL A 69 0.54 1.74 10.73
C VAL A 69 1.24 0.69 9.86
N ALA A 70 1.12 0.76 8.53
CA ALA A 70 1.79 -0.15 7.60
C ALA A 70 3.32 -0.01 7.59
N GLN A 71 3.83 1.17 7.94
CA GLN A 71 5.26 1.37 8.12
C GLN A 71 5.81 0.74 9.41
N ILE A 72 4.96 0.30 10.36
CA ILE A 72 5.38 -0.50 11.51
C ILE A 72 5.70 -1.91 10.99
N PRO A 73 6.99 -2.26 10.83
CA PRO A 73 7.34 -3.53 10.22
C PRO A 73 6.94 -4.68 11.17
N PRO A 74 6.47 -5.83 10.65
CA PRO A 74 6.12 -7.01 11.43
C PRO A 74 7.34 -7.70 12.09
N LEU A 75 8.47 -7.00 12.25
CA LEU A 75 9.66 -7.50 12.94
C LEU A 75 9.49 -7.57 14.47
N ALA A 76 8.32 -7.21 14.99
CA ALA A 76 7.91 -7.47 16.37
C ALA A 76 7.20 -8.83 16.54
N TYR A 77 6.84 -9.51 15.43
CA TYR A 77 6.17 -10.81 15.48
C TYR A 77 7.06 -11.87 14.82
N ARG A 78 8.06 -12.34 15.58
CA ARG A 78 8.61 -13.68 15.36
C ARG A 78 7.63 -14.70 15.94
#